data_AF-A0A942G174-F1
#
_entry.id   AF-A0A942G174-F1
#
_cell.length_a   1.000
_cell.length_b   1.000
_cell.length_c   1.000
_cell.angle_alpha   90.00
_cell.angle_beta   90.00
_cell.angle_gamma   90.00
#
_symmetry.space_group_name_H-M   'P 1'
#
loop_
_entity.id
_entity.type
_entity.pdbx_description
1 polymer ?
#
loop_
_entity_poly.entity_id
_entity_poly.type
_entity_poly.pdbx_seq_one_letter_code
_entity_poly.pdbx_strand_id
1 'polypeptide(L)'
;MEATVRWNIAVSQETDQALRMLLTSRGGGRKGDLSRFIEEAVRERVFAETAAAIKAQNADLAPGEIADAVDEALDWARQRR
;
A
#
# COMPACT_ATOMS: atom_id res chain seq x y z
N MET A 1 17.92 -10.66 -3.97
CA MET A 1 17.69 -9.60 -4.99
C MET A 1 16.23 -9.73 -5.40
N GLU A 2 15.35 -8.83 -4.98
CA GLU A 2 13.97 -8.84 -5.46
C GLU A 2 13.95 -8.55 -6.97
N ALA A 3 13.19 -9.36 -7.71
CA ALA A 3 13.07 -9.21 -9.16
C ALA A 3 12.21 -7.97 -9.48
N THR A 4 12.77 -7.00 -10.21
CA THR A 4 12.00 -5.83 -10.68
C THR A 4 11.09 -6.24 -11.84
N VAL A 5 9.80 -6.00 -11.70
CA VAL A 5 8.80 -6.20 -12.76
C VAL A 5 8.52 -4.86 -13.45
N ARG A 6 8.52 -4.84 -14.79
CA ARG A 6 8.20 -3.63 -15.57
C ARG A 6 6.71 -3.61 -15.90
N TRP A 7 6.05 -2.51 -15.58
CA TRP A 7 4.65 -2.26 -15.94
C TRP A 7 4.57 -1.26 -17.09
N ASN A 8 3.71 -1.55 -18.07
CA ASN A 8 3.28 -0.59 -19.09
C ASN A 8 1.87 -0.13 -18.71
N ILE A 9 1.72 1.17 -18.43
CA ILE A 9 0.46 1.75 -17.97
C ILE A 9 0.13 2.98 -18.82
N ALA A 10 -1.17 3.17 -19.09
CA ALA A 10 -1.68 4.38 -19.70
C ALA A 10 -2.23 5.30 -18.61
N VAL A 11 -1.84 6.57 -18.62
CA VAL A 11 -2.31 7.61 -17.70
C VAL A 11 -2.75 8.83 -18.51
N SER A 12 -3.55 9.70 -17.91
CA SER A 12 -3.89 10.97 -18.55
C SER A 12 -2.66 11.87 -18.66
N GLN A 13 -2.64 12.74 -19.68
CA GLN A 13 -1.57 13.72 -19.85
C GLN A 13 -1.46 14.66 -18.64
N GLU A 14 -2.59 15.04 -18.07
CA GLU A 14 -2.67 15.88 -16.88
C GLU A 14 -1.98 15.22 -15.67
N THR A 15 -2.24 13.93 -15.43
CA THR A 15 -1.61 13.19 -14.34
C THR A 15 -0.10 13.05 -14.54
N ASP A 16 0.36 12.76 -15.76
CA ASP A 16 1.82 12.72 -16.05
C ASP A 16 2.47 14.08 -15.79
N GLN A 17 1.85 15.17 -16.24
CA GLN A 17 2.38 16.53 -16.04
C GLN A 17 2.44 16.91 -14.55
N ALA A 18 1.35 16.70 -13.82
CA ALA A 18 1.28 16.99 -12.40
C ALA A 18 2.33 16.19 -11.60
N LEU A 19 2.49 14.90 -11.93
CA LEU A 19 3.48 14.03 -11.30
C LEU A 19 4.90 14.50 -11.57
N ARG A 20 5.24 14.84 -12.82
CA ARG A 20 6.57 15.36 -13.15
C ARG A 20 6.86 16.67 -12.42
N MET A 21 5.91 17.60 -12.38
CA MET A 21 6.06 18.86 -11.65
C MET A 21 6.30 18.62 -10.16
N LEU A 22 5.57 17.67 -9.55
CA LEU A 22 5.76 17.28 -8.16
C LEU A 22 7.16 16.70 -7.90
N LEU A 23 7.65 15.84 -8.79
CA LEU A 23 8.99 15.26 -8.65
C LEU A 23 10.08 16.33 -8.79
N THR A 24 9.93 17.25 -9.74
CA THR A 24 10.86 18.38 -9.93
C THR A 24 10.86 19.31 -8.71
N SER A 25 9.70 19.64 -8.14
CA SER A 25 9.63 20.54 -6.97
C SER A 25 10.29 19.95 -5.71
N ARG A 26 10.36 18.61 -5.62
CA ARG A 26 11.06 17.88 -4.55
C ARG A 26 12.57 17.72 -4.80
N GLY A 27 13.12 18.37 -5.84
CA GLY A 27 14.53 18.22 -6.24
C GLY A 27 14.83 16.89 -6.93
N GLY A 28 13.80 16.16 -7.36
CA GLY A 28 13.88 14.93 -8.13
C GLY A 28 13.86 15.15 -9.64
N GLY A 29 13.58 14.08 -10.38
CA GLY A 29 13.61 14.05 -11.85
C GLY A 29 14.71 13.17 -12.42
N ARG A 30 15.33 12.34 -11.58
CA ARG A 30 16.34 11.37 -11.98
C ARG A 30 15.67 10.07 -12.42
N LYS A 31 16.40 9.28 -13.20
CA LYS A 31 15.96 7.96 -13.63
C LYS A 31 15.57 7.11 -12.42
N GLY A 32 14.34 6.60 -12.41
CA GLY A 32 13.82 5.74 -11.34
C GLY A 32 12.94 6.46 -10.31
N ASP A 33 12.94 7.79 -10.24
CA ASP A 33 12.07 8.53 -9.30
C ASP A 33 10.59 8.31 -9.63
N LEU A 34 10.25 8.26 -10.91
CA LEU A 34 8.89 7.95 -11.37
C LEU A 34 8.45 6.55 -10.93
N SER A 35 9.31 5.55 -11.13
CA SER A 35 9.00 4.16 -10.75
C SER A 35 8.85 4.02 -9.25
N ARG A 36 9.73 4.66 -8.46
CA ARG A 36 9.65 4.67 -6.99
C ARG A 36 8.36 5.33 -6.51
N PHE A 37 8.01 6.49 -7.07
CA PHE A 37 6.79 7.20 -6.70
C PHE A 37 5.54 6.35 -6.96
N ILE A 38 5.45 5.76 -8.15
CA ILE A 38 4.30 4.90 -8.52
C ILE A 38 4.24 3.69 -7.60
N GLU A 39 5.38 3.06 -7.31
CA GLU A 39 5.44 1.92 -6.40
C GLU A 39 4.95 2.27 -4.98
N GLU A 40 5.43 3.38 -4.41
CA GLU A 40 4.99 3.88 -3.10
C GLU A 40 3.49 4.19 -3.09
N ALA A 41 3.00 4.91 -4.09
CA ALA A 41 1.59 5.29 -4.20
C ALA A 41 0.67 4.06 -4.34
N VAL A 42 1.08 3.06 -5.12
CA VAL A 42 0.31 1.80 -5.26
C VAL A 42 0.32 1.02 -3.96
N ARG A 43 1.47 0.91 -3.27
CA ARG A 43 1.57 0.23 -1.96
C ARG A 43 0.65 0.89 -0.93
N GLU A 44 0.66 2.22 -0.85
CA GLU A 44 -0.20 2.98 0.06
C GLU A 44 -1.68 2.75 -0.26
N ARG A 45 -2.06 2.81 -1.54
CA ARG A 45 -3.44 2.61 -1.98
C ARG A 45 -3.95 1.21 -1.65
N VAL A 46 -3.16 0.17 -1.96
CA VAL A 46 -3.51 -1.23 -1.66
C VAL A 46 -3.66 -1.43 -0.15
N PHE A 47 -2.73 -0.87 0.65
CA PHE A 47 -2.82 -0.94 2.09
C PHE A 47 -4.10 -0.28 2.63
N ALA A 48 -4.41 0.93 2.15
CA ALA A 48 -5.59 1.66 2.56
C ALA A 48 -6.89 0.92 2.20
N GLU A 49 -6.99 0.33 1.00
CA GLU A 49 -8.14 -0.51 0.60
C GLU A 49 -8.29 -1.73 1.49
N THR A 50 -7.18 -2.43 1.74
CA THR A 50 -7.18 -3.63 2.56
C THR A 50 -7.62 -3.31 3.99
N ALA A 51 -7.07 -2.24 4.57
CA ALA A 51 -7.45 -1.79 5.90
C ALA A 51 -8.92 -1.37 5.98
N ALA A 52 -9.43 -0.67 4.95
CA ALA A 52 -10.84 -0.28 4.88
C ALA A 52 -11.76 -1.50 4.78
N ALA A 53 -11.40 -2.48 3.95
CA ALA A 53 -12.16 -3.71 3.79
C ALA A 53 -12.21 -4.53 5.10
N ILE A 54 -11.08 -4.67 5.80
CA ILE A 54 -11.02 -5.37 7.10
C ILE A 54 -11.88 -4.65 8.14
N LYS A 55 -11.77 -3.31 8.22
CA LYS A 55 -12.59 -2.52 9.15
C LYS A 55 -14.09 -2.66 8.86
N ALA A 56 -14.48 -2.70 7.59
CA ALA A 56 -15.87 -2.92 7.21
C ALA A 56 -16.36 -4.33 7.57
N GLN A 57 -15.52 -5.36 7.40
CA GLN A 57 -15.85 -6.73 7.83
C GLN A 57 -16.02 -6.84 9.35
N ASN A 58 -15.23 -6.08 10.11
CA ASN A 58 -15.26 -6.08 11.57
C ASN A 58 -16.24 -5.04 12.14
N ALA A 59 -17.06 -4.39 11.31
CA ALA A 59 -17.90 -3.27 11.74
C ALA A 59 -18.93 -3.66 12.81
N ASP A 60 -19.40 -4.91 12.78
CA ASP A 60 -20.40 -5.45 13.70
C ASP A 60 -19.79 -6.17 14.92
N LEU A 61 -18.46 -6.28 14.99
CA LEU A 61 -17.76 -6.93 16.10
C LEU A 61 -17.46 -5.94 17.22
N ALA A 62 -17.63 -6.37 18.47
CA ALA A 62 -17.19 -5.58 19.61
C ALA A 62 -15.65 -5.52 19.64
N PRO A 63 -15.05 -4.41 20.13
CA PRO A 63 -13.59 -4.31 20.23
C PRO A 63 -12.92 -5.46 20.99
N GLY A 64 -13.61 -6.02 22.01
CA GLY A 64 -13.13 -7.19 22.75
C GLY A 64 -13.05 -8.45 21.89
N GLU A 65 -14.02 -8.69 21.02
CA GLU A 65 -14.03 -9.86 20.12
C GLU A 65 -12.91 -9.79 19.09
N ILE A 66 -12.57 -8.57 18.63
CA ILE A 66 -11.42 -8.35 17.75
C ILE A 66 -10.10 -8.62 18.50
N ALA A 67 -9.99 -8.19 19.77
CA ALA A 67 -8.80 -8.42 20.58
C ALA A 67 -8.60 -9.92 20.86
N ASP A 68 -9.66 -10.62 21.22
CA ASP A 68 -9.64 -12.06 21.47
C ASP A 68 -9.22 -12.84 20.21
N ALA A 69 -9.75 -12.48 19.03
CA ALA A 69 -9.35 -13.08 17.76
C ALA A 69 -7.88 -12.82 17.40
N VAL A 70 -7.34 -11.64 17.76
CA VAL A 70 -5.92 -11.33 17.57
C VAL A 70 -5.04 -12.16 18.51
N ASP A 71 -5.42 -12.28 19.78
CA ASP A 71 -4.68 -13.08 20.76
C ASP A 71 -4.66 -14.57 20.37
N GLU A 72 -5.79 -15.12 19.91
CA GLU A 72 -5.87 -16.49 19.39
C GLU A 72 -4.92 -16.70 18.19
N ALA A 73 -4.92 -15.77 17.23
CA ALA A 73 -4.06 -15.85 16.05
C ALA A 73 -2.56 -15.77 16.42
N LEU A 74 -2.20 -14.93 17.39
CA LEU A 74 -0.84 -14.80 17.89
C LEU A 74 -0.38 -16.08 18.60
N ASP A 75 -1.24 -16.70 19.41
CA ASP A 75 -0.93 -17.95 20.10
C ASP A 75 -0.76 -19.11 19.11
N TRP A 76 -1.60 -19.19 18.08
CA TRP A 76 -1.41 -20.15 16.99
C TRP A 76 -0.06 -19.97 16.28
N ALA A 77 0.31 -18.72 15.96
CA ALA A 77 1.56 -18.43 15.27
C ALA A 77 2.80 -18.78 16.12
N ARG A 78 2.72 -18.58 17.44
CA ARG A 78 3.79 -18.93 18.39
C ARG A 78 3.96 -20.44 18.54
N GLN A 79 2.87 -21.21 18.51
CA GLN A 79 2.90 -22.67 18.62
C GLN A 79 3.46 -23.36 17.37
N ARG A 80 3.47 -22.67 16.22
CA ARG A 80 3.99 -23.19 14.94
C ARG A 80 5.50 -22.95 14.75
N ARG A 81 6.18 -22.42 15.76
CA ARG A 81 7.62 -22.15 15.78
C ARG A 81 8.37 -23.23 16.54
#